data_AF-W9XKR3-F1
#
_entry.id   AF-W9XKR3-F1
#
_cell.length_a   1.000
_cell.length_b   1.000
_cell.length_c   1.000
_cell.angle_alpha   90.00
_cell.angle_beta   90.00
_cell.angle_gamma   90.00
#
_symmetry.space_group_name_H-M   'P 1'
#
loop_
_entity.id
_entity.type
_entity.pdbx_description
1 polymer ?
#
loop_
_entity_poly.entity_id
_entity_poly.type
_entity_poly.pdbx_seq_one_letter_code
_entity_poly.pdbx_strand_id
1 'polypeptide(L)'
;MMQRTPKRIVLRFHEKYEREPGTIIEKFFETVKIDPADDYFPHLCPPDDSTKMHVVIDLYCKSSPSVNLDQVSHEVYRVKKTDDFTYQKLAPNAFIR
;
A
#
# COMPACT_ATOMS: atom_id res chain seq x y z
N MET A 1 23.73 7.75 8.62
CA MET A 1 22.62 7.46 7.68
C MET A 1 21.33 7.76 8.39
N MET A 2 20.39 8.50 7.78
CA MET A 2 19.03 8.65 8.32
C MET A 2 18.34 7.30 8.18
N GLN A 3 18.16 6.57 9.28
CA GLN A 3 17.46 5.29 9.26
C GLN A 3 15.98 5.58 9.00
N ARG A 4 15.47 5.16 7.84
CA ARG A 4 14.05 5.30 7.51
C ARG A 4 13.28 4.25 8.30
N THR A 5 12.22 4.66 8.99
CA THR A 5 11.39 3.74 9.79
C THR A 5 10.55 2.85 8.88
N PRO A 6 10.61 1.52 9.01
CA PRO A 6 9.76 0.61 8.24
C PRO A 6 8.27 0.94 8.38
N LYS A 7 7.53 0.81 7.27
CA LYS A 7 6.09 1.07 7.22
C LYS A 7 5.39 0.04 6.36
N ARG A 8 4.16 -0.31 6.74
CA ARG A 8 3.29 -1.17 5.94
C ARG A 8 2.12 -0.36 5.41
N ILE A 9 1.99 -0.30 4.09
CA ILE A 9 0.93 0.45 3.42
C ILE A 9 -0.01 -0.54 2.75
N VAL A 10 -1.31 -0.40 2.98
CA VAL A 10 -2.33 -1.25 2.33
C VAL A 10 -3.15 -0.39 1.39
N LEU A 11 -3.05 -0.68 0.09
CA LEU A 11 -3.88 -0.06 -0.94
C LEU A 11 -5.07 -0.97 -1.24
N ARG A 12 -6.27 -0.54 -0.85
CA ARG A 12 -7.52 -1.29 -1.07
C ARG A 12 -8.24 -0.76 -2.31
N PHE A 13 -8.44 -1.61 -3.31
CA PHE A 13 -9.05 -1.25 -4.59
C PHE A 13 -10.08 -2.29 -5.05
N HIS A 14 -10.87 -1.95 -6.06
CA HIS A 14 -11.87 -2.87 -6.62
C HIS A 14 -11.20 -3.85 -7.59
N GLU A 15 -11.63 -5.11 -7.62
CA GLU A 15 -11.11 -6.16 -8.52
C GLU A 15 -11.08 -5.79 -10.01
N LYS A 16 -11.92 -4.86 -10.48
CA LYS A 16 -11.89 -4.37 -11.86
C LYS A 16 -10.57 -3.70 -12.25
N TYR A 17 -9.72 -3.37 -11.28
CA TYR A 17 -8.37 -2.83 -11.49
C TYR A 17 -7.26 -3.86 -11.23
N GLU A 18 -7.57 -5.16 -11.20
CA GLU A 18 -6.62 -6.27 -10.94
C GLU A 18 -5.39 -6.27 -11.86
N ARG A 19 -5.51 -5.68 -13.07
CA ARG A 19 -4.44 -5.62 -14.07
C ARG A 19 -3.57 -4.37 -13.96
N GLU A 20 -3.89 -3.46 -13.05
CA GLU A 20 -3.21 -2.18 -12.87
C GLU A 20 -2.43 -2.01 -11.54
N PRO A 21 -2.00 -3.07 -10.80
CA PRO A 21 -1.39 -2.89 -9.48
C PRO A 21 -0.08 -2.11 -9.54
N GLY A 22 0.72 -2.28 -10.61
CA GLY A 22 1.95 -1.49 -10.82
C GLY A 22 1.65 0.01 -10.92
N THR A 23 0.71 0.40 -11.77
CA THR A 23 0.29 1.80 -11.93
C THR A 23 -0.32 2.38 -10.64
N ILE A 24 -1.08 1.58 -9.90
CA ILE A 24 -1.61 1.98 -8.57
C ILE A 24 -0.46 2.29 -7.59
N ILE A 25 0.58 1.46 -7.55
CA ILE A 25 1.74 1.67 -6.67
C ILE A 25 2.53 2.92 -7.10
N GLU A 26 2.83 3.06 -8.39
CA GLU A 26 3.57 4.21 -8.93
C GLU A 26 2.85 5.53 -8.63
N LYS A 27 1.56 5.62 -8.97
CA LYS A 27 0.73 6.79 -8.72
C LYS A 27 0.57 7.09 -7.23
N PHE A 28 0.54 6.06 -6.38
CA PHE A 28 0.53 6.25 -4.94
C PHE A 28 1.78 6.98 -4.48
N PHE A 29 2.97 6.50 -4.85
CA PHE A 29 4.25 7.11 -4.46
C PHE A 29 4.38 8.55 -4.97
N GLU A 30 3.96 8.83 -6.21
CA GLU A 30 3.86 10.19 -6.75
C GLU A 30 2.96 11.08 -5.89
N THR A 31 1.76 10.58 -5.53
CA THR A 31 0.76 11.32 -4.75
C THR A 31 1.26 11.66 -3.35
N VAL A 32 1.90 10.71 -2.66
CA VAL A 32 2.42 10.91 -1.30
C VAL A 32 3.83 11.50 -1.27
N LYS A 33 4.41 11.79 -2.44
CA LYS A 33 5.76 12.34 -2.62
C LYS A 33 6.83 11.52 -1.90
N ILE A 34 6.73 10.19 -2.01
CA ILE A 34 7.70 9.25 -1.47
C ILE A 34 8.53 8.71 -2.63
N ASP A 35 9.85 8.81 -2.52
CA ASP A 35 10.78 8.06 -3.38
C ASP A 35 11.32 6.85 -2.60
N PRO A 36 10.79 5.64 -2.87
CA PRO A 36 11.25 4.43 -2.21
C PRO A 36 12.57 3.92 -2.79
N ALA A 37 13.03 4.44 -3.93
CA ALA A 37 14.03 3.78 -4.77
C ALA A 37 13.66 2.30 -4.97
N ASP A 38 14.53 1.37 -4.57
CA ASP A 38 14.25 -0.06 -4.56
C ASP A 38 13.87 -0.59 -3.17
N ASP A 39 13.79 0.23 -2.12
CA ASP A 39 13.55 -0.20 -0.73
C ASP A 39 12.06 -0.37 -0.40
N TYR A 40 11.38 -1.19 -1.20
CA TYR A 40 10.02 -1.65 -0.93
C TYR A 40 9.76 -3.04 -1.52
N PHE A 41 8.78 -3.74 -0.95
CA PHE A 41 8.24 -4.99 -1.49
C PHE A 41 6.71 -4.94 -1.58
N PRO A 42 6.13 -5.12 -2.78
CA PRO A 42 4.68 -5.23 -2.94
C PRO A 42 4.21 -6.68 -2.86
N HIS A 43 3.10 -6.90 -2.17
CA HIS A 43 2.38 -8.17 -2.08
C HIS A 43 0.96 -7.96 -2.58
N LEU A 44 0.62 -8.59 -3.71
CA LEU A 44 -0.74 -8.58 -4.23
C LEU A 44 -1.56 -9.64 -3.48
N CYS A 45 -2.62 -9.20 -2.81
CA CYS A 45 -3.57 -10.06 -2.13
C CYS A 45 -4.86 -10.12 -2.96
N PRO A 46 -5.29 -11.32 -3.37
CA PRO A 46 -6.54 -11.51 -4.10
C PRO A 46 -7.74 -11.09 -3.24
N PRO A 47 -8.94 -10.98 -3.83
CA PRO A 47 -10.14 -10.71 -3.06
C PRO A 47 -10.53 -11.96 -2.27
N ASP A 48 -11.02 -11.77 -1.04
CA ASP A 48 -11.77 -12.81 -0.32
C ASP A 48 -13.22 -12.86 -0.86
N ASP A 49 -14.23 -13.07 0.00
CA ASP A 49 -15.67 -13.03 -0.38
C ASP A 49 -16.19 -11.62 -0.75
N SER A 50 -15.30 -10.69 -1.13
CA SER A 50 -15.64 -9.30 -1.49
C SER A 50 -15.02 -8.91 -2.82
N THR A 51 -15.55 -7.90 -3.50
CA THR A 51 -14.97 -7.36 -4.75
C THR A 51 -13.72 -6.49 -4.54
N LYS A 52 -13.00 -6.69 -3.44
CA LYS A 52 -11.91 -5.81 -2.96
C LYS A 52 -10.59 -6.55 -2.93
N MET A 53 -9.69 -6.11 -3.82
CA MET A 53 -8.28 -6.49 -3.85
C MET A 53 -7.47 -5.63 -2.88
N HIS A 54 -6.32 -6.14 -2.46
CA HIS A 54 -5.35 -5.38 -1.68
C HIS A 54 -3.95 -5.50 -2.29
N VAL A 55 -3.18 -4.42 -2.23
CA VAL A 55 -1.73 -4.48 -2.36
C VAL A 55 -1.14 -4.02 -1.04
N VAL A 56 -0.35 -4.88 -0.41
CA VAL A 56 0.44 -4.56 0.79
C VAL A 56 1.84 -4.17 0.35
N ILE A 57 2.31 -3.00 0.77
CA ILE A 57 3.63 -2.48 0.44
C ILE A 57 4.44 -2.39 1.74
N ASP A 58 5.49 -3.19 1.82
CA ASP A 58 6.46 -3.16 2.91
C ASP A 58 7.60 -2.21 2.53
N LEU A 59 7.52 -0.98 3.05
CA LEU A 59 8.42 0.13 2.75
C LEU A 59 9.57 0.18 3.76
N TYR A 60 10.78 0.43 3.28
CA TYR A 60 12.02 0.55 4.07
C TYR A 60 12.46 -0.72 4.81
N CYS A 61 12.02 -1.87 4.33
CA CYS A 61 12.29 -3.16 4.95
C CYS A 61 13.62 -3.79 4.47
N LYS A 62 14.13 -3.44 3.27
CA LYS A 62 15.44 -3.93 2.80
C LYS A 62 16.59 -3.33 3.60
N SER A 63 16.47 -2.07 3.98
CA SER A 63 17.44 -1.38 4.86
C SER A 63 17.27 -1.73 6.35
N SER A 64 16.21 -2.46 6.71
CA SER A 64 15.90 -2.87 8.10
C SER A 64 15.58 -4.37 8.20
N PRO A 65 16.55 -5.27 7.93
CA PRO A 65 16.30 -6.71 7.79
C PRO A 65 15.85 -7.41 9.09
N SER A 66 16.05 -6.78 10.25
CA SER A 66 15.61 -7.31 11.55
C SER A 66 14.22 -6.84 11.98
N VAL A 67 13.50 -6.09 11.12
CA VAL A 67 12.16 -5.62 11.46
C VAL A 67 11.19 -6.78 11.58
N ASN A 68 10.44 -6.82 12.68
CA ASN A 68 9.28 -7.69 12.78
C ASN A 68 8.10 -7.03 12.05
N LEU A 69 7.81 -7.52 10.84
CA LEU A 69 6.74 -7.00 9.99
C LEU A 69 5.35 -7.06 10.63
N ASP A 70 5.12 -8.00 11.56
CA ASP A 70 3.84 -8.11 12.26
C ASP A 70 3.61 -7.00 13.29
N GLN A 71 4.68 -6.31 13.70
CA GLN A 71 4.65 -5.19 14.63
C GLN A 71 4.68 -3.82 13.92
N VAL A 72 4.81 -3.81 12.59
CA VAL A 72 4.85 -2.56 11.81
C VAL A 72 3.45 -1.96 11.72
N SER A 73 3.35 -0.67 11.99
CA SER A 73 2.08 0.06 11.88
C SER A 73 1.56 0.07 10.43
N HIS A 74 0.27 -0.18 10.27
CA HIS A 74 -0.39 -0.20 8.97
C HIS A 74 -0.99 1.17 8.65
N GLU A 75 -0.71 1.69 7.46
CA GLU A 75 -1.46 2.80 6.87
C GLU A 75 -2.31 2.29 5.72
N VAL A 76 -3.62 2.54 5.77
CA VAL A 76 -4.53 2.01 4.75
C VAL A 76 -5.10 3.13 3.92
N TYR A 77 -5.10 2.93 2.62
CA TYR A 77 -5.66 3.84 1.63
C TYR A 77 -6.74 3.14 0.83
N ARG A 78 -7.91 3.78 0.73
CA ARG A 78 -8.91 3.41 -0.28
C ARG A 78 -8.51 4.04 -1.60
N VAL A 79 -8.39 3.21 -2.62
CA VAL A 79 -8.11 3.63 -4.00
C VAL A 79 -9.43 3.74 -4.77
N LYS A 80 -9.60 4.83 -5.49
CA LYS A 80 -10.69 5.03 -6.46
C LYS A 80 -10.09 5.51 -7.78
N LYS A 81 -10.71 5.15 -8.89
CA LYS A 81 -10.37 5.69 -10.21
C LYS A 81 -11.62 6.32 -10.82
N THR A 82 -11.56 7.62 -11.07
CA THR A 82 -12.53 8.36 -11.89
C THR A 82 -11.88 8.60 -13.24
N ASP A 83 -11.05 9.64 -13.35
CA ASP A 83 -10.18 9.89 -14.50
C ASP A 83 -8.75 9.39 -14.24
N ASP A 84 -8.26 9.59 -13.01
CA ASP A 84 -7.00 9.05 -12.49
C ASP A 84 -7.21 8.39 -11.11
N PHE A 85 -6.19 7.71 -10.61
CA PHE A 85 -6.20 7.10 -9.28
C PHE A 85 -6.13 8.15 -8.17
N THR A 86 -7.02 8.01 -7.21
CA THR A 86 -7.09 8.85 -6.01
C THR A 86 -6.96 7.97 -4.76
N TYR A 87 -6.27 8.50 -3.75
CA TYR A 87 -5.88 7.76 -2.55
C TYR A 87 -6.44 8.45 -1.31
N GLN A 88 -7.42 7.82 -0.66
CA GLN A 88 -8.00 8.31 0.58
C GLN A 88 -7.44 7.52 1.75
N LYS A 89 -6.62 8.17 2.60
CA LYS A 89 -6.16 7.56 3.86
C LYS A 89 -7.37 7.28 4.75
N LEU A 90 -7.45 6.05 5.22
CA LEU A 90 -8.49 5.58 6.12
C LEU A 90 -8.01 5.72 7.56
N ALA A 91 -8.94 5.97 8.48
CA ALA A 91 -8.64 5.89 9.89
C ALA A 91 -8.23 4.45 10.26
N PRO A 92 -7.35 4.24 11.26
CA PRO A 92 -6.86 2.90 11.63
C PRO A 92 -7.98 1.87 11.90
N ASN A 93 -9.15 2.34 12.33
CA ASN A 93 -10.32 1.51 12.66
C ASN A 93 -11.43 1.55 11.59
N ALA A 94 -11.15 2.07 10.38
CA ALA A 94 -12.14 2.15 9.31
C ALA A 94 -12.31 0.83 8.54
N PHE A 95 -11.61 -0.23 8.93
CA PHE A 95 -12.00 -1.59 8.57
C PHE A 95 -13.10 -2.04 9.52
N ILE A 96 -14.32 -2.03 9.02
CA ILE A 96 -15.40 -3.01 9.23
C ILE A 96 -16.65 -2.31 8.71
N ARG A 97 -16.94 -2.57 7.44
CA ARG A 97 -18.26 -2.71 6.81
C ARG A 97 -18.07 -3.04 5.34
#